data_AF-A0A1V3PA70-F1
#
_entry.id   AF-A0A1V3PA70-F1
#
_cell.length_a   1.000
_cell.length_b   1.000
_cell.length_c   1.000
_cell.angle_alpha   90.00
_cell.angle_beta   90.00
_cell.angle_gamma   90.00
#
_symmetry.space_group_name_H-M   'P 1'
#
loop_
_entity.id
_entity.type
_entity.pdbx_description
1 polymer ?
#
loop_
_entity_poly.entity_id
_entity_poly.type
_entity_poly.pdbx_seq_one_letter_code
_entity_poly.pdbx_strand_id
1 'polypeptide(L)'
;MRALRVLGEAAVARLNSQQLMMLEAVTVGVKAYGSSTLLVTGSVVAGGVDQYSDLDLIVVSESPSDCATTVRAAIEEAGELISCFTTDHLVTHQSSIYYIAVERSLVKLDIVYEDSTKSFEIPATAEIVSGDIHNLERATFHSNAGLPESALELSAAKLAAWLWFTYARAARGEFFAAARSIDFSRENALLPLMLHRLRLPQDGHRKLESRLPKSLLHDLALTHPSDLNFESIFDALVAMRSIFMKELSLSSLPLKNEISETANKVWDLVLEDKLRSRS
;
A
#
# COMPACT_ATOMS: atom_id res chain seq x y z
N MET A 1 2.72 9.38 27.14
CA MET A 1 3.91 9.13 26.31
C MET A 1 3.97 7.63 26.06
N ARG A 2 3.74 7.16 24.82
CA ARG A 2 3.87 5.73 24.49
C ARG A 2 5.35 5.38 24.59
N ALA A 3 5.69 4.23 25.19
CA ALA A 3 7.08 3.77 25.24
C ALA A 3 7.52 3.42 23.82
N LEU A 4 8.34 4.30 23.23
CA LEU A 4 9.07 3.98 22.00
C LEU A 4 9.97 2.78 22.25
N ARG A 5 10.02 1.87 21.29
CA ARG A 5 10.86 0.67 21.38
C ARG A 5 12.13 0.91 20.60
N VAL A 6 13.23 0.37 21.11
CA VAL A 6 14.47 0.23 20.33
C VAL A 6 14.31 -1.00 19.44
N LEU A 7 14.83 -0.92 18.21
CA LEU A 7 14.80 -2.01 17.26
C LEU A 7 15.42 -3.27 17.88
N GLY A 8 14.62 -4.34 17.96
CA GLY A 8 15.06 -5.58 18.59
C GLY A 8 15.97 -6.44 17.71
N GLU A 9 16.82 -7.27 18.33
CA GLU A 9 17.73 -8.20 17.64
C GLU A 9 16.99 -9.14 16.66
N ALA A 10 15.77 -9.57 17.03
CA ALA A 10 14.95 -10.42 16.18
C ALA A 10 14.51 -9.73 14.87
N ALA A 11 14.36 -8.40 14.87
CA ALA A 11 14.06 -7.65 13.66
C ALA A 11 15.30 -7.53 12.77
N VAL A 12 16.46 -7.22 13.37
CA VAL A 12 17.76 -7.15 12.67
C VAL A 12 18.12 -8.48 12.04
N ALA A 13 17.91 -9.60 12.74
CA ALA A 13 18.22 -10.95 12.25
C ALA A 13 17.42 -11.37 11.01
N ARG A 14 16.35 -10.64 10.65
CA ARG A 14 15.56 -10.90 9.43
C ARG A 14 16.05 -10.13 8.21
N LEU A 15 16.89 -9.12 8.40
CA LEU A 15 17.51 -8.40 7.30
C LEU A 15 18.56 -9.30 6.64
N ASN A 16 18.62 -9.27 5.31
CA ASN A 16 19.77 -9.84 4.61
C ASN A 16 21.02 -8.95 4.80
N SER A 17 22.19 -9.44 4.39
CA SER A 17 23.46 -8.73 4.58
C SER A 17 23.48 -7.37 3.88
N GLN A 18 22.86 -7.24 2.71
CA GLN A 18 22.85 -5.98 1.95
C GLN A 18 21.92 -4.94 2.57
N GLN A 19 20.74 -5.35 3.05
CA GLN A 19 19.83 -4.50 3.80
C GLN A 19 20.48 -4.05 5.12
N LEU A 20 21.15 -4.96 5.83
CA LEU A 20 21.86 -4.62 7.05
C LEU A 20 22.98 -3.59 6.79
N MET A 21 23.80 -3.81 5.76
CA MET A 21 24.85 -2.87 5.36
C MET A 21 24.30 -1.48 5.06
N MET A 22 23.15 -1.38 4.38
CA MET A 22 22.53 -0.08 4.12
C MET A 22 21.92 0.55 5.37
N LEU A 23 21.30 -0.22 6.26
CA LEU A 23 20.82 0.29 7.54
C LEU A 23 21.98 0.83 8.40
N GLU A 24 23.11 0.13 8.39
CA GLU A 24 24.36 0.56 9.05
C GLU A 24 24.90 1.84 8.41
N ALA A 25 24.95 1.93 7.07
CA ALA A 25 25.40 3.12 6.36
C ALA A 25 24.55 4.35 6.70
N VAL A 26 23.21 4.21 6.69
CA VAL A 26 22.31 5.29 7.13
C VAL A 26 22.57 5.65 8.59
N THR A 27 22.75 4.65 9.46
CA THR A 27 23.07 4.88 10.88
C THR A 27 24.39 5.65 11.05
N VAL A 28 25.41 5.35 10.25
CA VAL A 28 26.69 6.08 10.23
C VAL A 28 26.47 7.52 9.80
N GLY A 29 25.72 7.76 8.72
CA GLY A 29 25.42 9.11 8.25
C GLY A 29 24.64 9.96 9.26
N VAL A 30 23.63 9.37 9.91
CA VAL A 30 22.85 10.02 10.99
C VAL A 30 23.78 10.37 12.16
N LYS A 31 24.62 9.43 12.61
CA LYS A 31 25.58 9.69 13.70
C LYS A 31 26.63 10.74 13.34
N ALA A 32 27.10 10.77 12.09
CA ALA A 32 28.07 11.74 11.61
C ALA A 32 27.49 13.16 11.56
N TYR A 33 26.19 13.30 11.28
CA TYR A 33 25.50 14.59 11.34
C TYR A 33 25.38 15.13 12.78
N GLY A 34 25.14 14.26 13.76
CA GLY A 34 25.07 14.63 15.18
C GLY A 34 23.66 14.52 15.75
N SER A 35 23.10 15.61 16.30
CA SER A 35 21.79 15.62 16.99
C SER A 35 20.65 15.24 16.05
N SER A 36 20.41 13.94 15.93
CA SER A 36 19.44 13.35 15.03
C SER A 36 19.01 11.97 15.52
N THR A 37 17.88 11.49 15.00
CA THR A 37 17.26 10.24 15.42
C THR A 37 16.80 9.46 14.20
N LEU A 38 17.26 8.21 14.11
CA LEU A 38 16.88 7.26 13.08
C LEU A 38 15.83 6.31 13.64
N LEU A 39 14.70 6.24 12.96
CA LEU A 39 13.66 5.25 13.19
C LEU A 39 13.51 4.35 11.96
N VAL A 40 13.01 3.14 12.20
CA VAL A 40 12.58 2.21 11.16
C VAL A 40 11.10 1.90 11.32
N THR A 41 10.41 1.70 10.20
CA THR A 41 8.99 1.35 10.15
C THR A 41 8.75 0.20 9.15
N GLY A 42 7.51 0.03 8.72
CA GLY A 42 7.15 -0.85 7.62
C GLY A 42 7.44 -2.32 7.87
N SER A 43 7.96 -3.01 6.85
CA SER A 43 8.08 -4.48 6.84
C SER A 43 9.02 -5.02 7.93
N VAL A 44 10.04 -4.24 8.32
CA VAL A 44 11.04 -4.60 9.33
C VAL A 44 10.39 -4.74 10.70
N VAL A 45 9.59 -3.74 11.10
CA VAL A 45 8.90 -3.78 12.40
C VAL A 45 7.67 -4.67 12.36
N ALA A 46 6.92 -4.67 11.25
CA ALA A 46 5.77 -5.57 11.08
C ALA A 46 6.18 -7.05 11.00
N GLY A 47 7.46 -7.32 10.75
CA GLY A 47 8.05 -8.65 10.75
C GLY A 47 7.84 -9.48 9.51
N GLY A 48 7.44 -8.82 8.42
CA GLY A 48 7.23 -9.41 7.11
C GLY A 48 8.35 -9.13 6.10
N VAL A 49 9.51 -8.66 6.57
CA VAL A 49 10.68 -8.34 5.75
C VAL A 49 11.27 -9.60 5.11
N ASP A 50 11.68 -9.46 3.86
CA ASP A 50 12.39 -10.45 3.05
C ASP A 50 13.41 -9.75 2.14
N GLN A 51 14.14 -10.50 1.32
CA GLN A 51 15.20 -9.96 0.45
C GLN A 51 14.72 -8.95 -0.61
N TYR A 52 13.41 -8.86 -0.87
CA TYR A 52 12.83 -7.92 -1.83
C TYR A 52 12.22 -6.70 -1.14
N SER A 53 12.25 -6.67 0.18
CA SER A 53 11.71 -5.56 0.97
C SER A 53 12.66 -4.36 0.94
N ASP A 54 12.06 -3.18 0.89
CA ASP A 54 12.72 -1.92 1.14
C ASP A 54 12.96 -1.67 2.63
N LEU A 55 13.79 -0.67 2.93
CA LEU A 55 13.95 -0.11 4.26
C LEU A 55 13.19 1.21 4.35
N ASP A 56 12.08 1.20 5.09
CA ASP A 56 11.31 2.39 5.43
C ASP A 56 11.91 3.06 6.67
N LEU A 57 12.54 4.21 6.47
CA LEU A 57 13.33 4.93 7.49
C LEU A 57 12.79 6.34 7.70
N ILE A 58 12.88 6.82 8.94
CA ILE A 58 12.57 8.20 9.30
C ILE A 58 13.79 8.78 10.00
N VAL A 59 14.31 9.89 9.48
CA VAL A 59 15.43 10.63 10.06
C VAL A 59 14.92 11.95 10.58
N VAL A 60 15.01 12.15 11.89
CA VAL A 60 14.55 13.37 12.57
C VAL A 60 15.78 14.19 12.97
N SER A 61 15.83 15.46 12.58
CA SER A 61 16.97 16.35 12.86
C SER A 61 16.58 17.83 12.84
N GLU A 62 17.41 18.71 13.38
CA GLU A 62 17.17 20.16 13.34
C GLU A 62 17.33 20.78 11.95
N SER A 63 18.21 20.22 11.10
CA SER A 63 18.35 20.60 9.68
C SER A 63 18.25 19.36 8.78
N PRO A 64 17.01 18.96 8.40
CA PRO A 64 16.74 17.79 7.55
C PRO A 64 17.57 17.73 6.27
N SER A 65 17.75 18.86 5.58
CA SER A 65 18.50 18.94 4.32
C SER A 65 20.00 18.64 4.51
N ASP A 66 20.59 19.15 5.58
CA ASP A 66 22.02 18.94 5.87
C ASP A 66 22.25 17.49 6.35
N CYS A 67 21.31 16.96 7.15
CA CYS A 67 21.32 15.56 7.56
C CYS A 67 21.19 14.64 6.34
N ALA A 68 20.27 14.93 5.42
CA ALA A 68 20.09 14.17 4.18
C ALA A 68 21.36 14.15 3.31
N THR A 69 22.10 15.26 3.24
CA THR A 69 23.38 15.33 2.53
C THR A 69 24.41 14.39 3.16
N THR A 70 24.48 14.35 4.49
CA THR A 70 25.41 13.50 5.24
C THR A 70 25.04 12.01 5.12
N VAL A 71 23.75 11.69 5.25
CA VAL A 71 23.21 10.33 5.08
C VAL A 71 23.46 9.83 3.67
N ARG A 72 23.22 10.66 2.65
CA ARG A 72 23.49 10.31 1.26
C ARG A 72 24.96 9.95 1.03
N ALA A 73 25.90 10.75 1.54
CA ALA A 73 27.32 10.46 1.39
C ALA A 73 27.71 9.10 1.99
N ALA A 74 27.17 8.76 3.16
CA ALA A 74 27.42 7.47 3.80
C ALA A 74 26.82 6.28 3.02
N ILE A 75 25.63 6.44 2.44
CA ILE A 75 25.01 5.42 1.58
C ILE A 75 25.83 5.20 0.30
N GLU A 76 26.27 6.28 -0.36
CA GLU A 76 27.09 6.23 -1.59
C GLU A 76 28.50 5.66 -1.34
N GLU A 77 29.01 5.73 -0.11
CA GLU A 77 30.25 5.07 0.29
C GLU A 77 30.05 3.56 0.46
N ALA A 78 28.90 3.13 0.97
CA ALA A 78 28.59 1.73 1.23
C ALA A 78 28.08 0.96 0.00
N GLY A 79 27.66 1.65 -1.07
CA GLY A 79 27.17 1.02 -2.29
C GLY A 79 27.06 1.98 -3.47
N GLU A 80 26.86 1.43 -4.66
CA GLU A 80 26.73 2.21 -5.89
C GLU A 80 25.31 2.77 -6.00
N LEU A 81 25.18 4.09 -6.01
CA LEU A 81 23.90 4.75 -6.26
C LEU A 81 23.46 4.55 -7.71
N ILE A 82 22.37 3.81 -7.91
CA ILE A 82 21.75 3.59 -9.22
C ILE A 82 20.76 4.72 -9.56
N SER A 83 19.94 5.12 -8.60
CA SER A 83 18.95 6.18 -8.78
C SER A 83 18.54 6.79 -7.45
N CYS A 84 18.34 8.11 -7.44
CA CYS A 84 17.80 8.86 -6.31
C CYS A 84 16.76 9.87 -6.81
N PHE A 85 15.61 9.95 -6.17
CA PHE A 85 14.61 10.98 -6.44
C PHE A 85 13.77 11.27 -5.20
N THR A 86 13.18 12.46 -5.14
CA THR A 86 12.27 12.87 -4.09
C THR A 86 10.82 12.56 -4.49
N THR A 87 9.95 12.27 -3.53
CA THR A 87 8.52 12.11 -3.81
C THR A 87 7.72 13.27 -3.21
N ASP A 88 7.29 14.19 -4.07
CA ASP A 88 6.52 15.40 -3.67
C ASP A 88 5.04 15.09 -3.38
N HIS A 89 4.69 13.88 -2.96
CA HIS A 89 3.27 13.46 -2.85
C HIS A 89 2.52 14.12 -1.67
N LEU A 90 3.25 14.71 -0.72
CA LEU A 90 2.69 15.52 0.37
C LEU A 90 3.59 16.75 0.55
N VAL A 91 2.99 17.94 0.48
CA VAL A 91 3.62 19.28 0.49
C VAL A 91 4.46 19.57 1.78
N THR A 92 4.58 18.61 2.70
CA THR A 92 5.12 18.81 4.04
C THR A 92 6.31 17.92 4.42
N HIS A 93 6.68 16.91 3.62
CA HIS A 93 7.76 15.97 3.97
C HIS A 93 8.77 15.84 2.84
N GLN A 94 10.07 15.92 3.18
CA GLN A 94 11.14 15.58 2.23
C GLN A 94 11.41 14.08 2.33
N SER A 95 10.82 13.31 1.42
CA SER A 95 11.14 11.89 1.23
C SER A 95 12.19 11.76 0.13
N SER A 96 13.18 10.91 0.36
CA SER A 96 14.18 10.52 -0.65
C SER A 96 14.13 9.02 -0.84
N ILE A 97 13.94 8.60 -2.09
CA ILE A 97 13.97 7.21 -2.49
C ILE A 97 15.31 6.94 -3.15
N TYR A 98 16.04 5.97 -2.61
CA TYR A 98 17.33 5.52 -3.13
C TYR A 98 17.22 4.08 -3.63
N TYR A 99 17.81 3.83 -4.79
CA TYR A 99 18.11 2.50 -5.29
C TYR A 99 19.63 2.33 -5.30
N ILE A 100 20.13 1.48 -4.41
CA ILE A 100 21.57 1.27 -4.20
C ILE A 100 21.93 -0.15 -4.61
N ALA A 101 22.90 -0.29 -5.50
CA ALA A 101 23.51 -1.58 -5.78
C ALA A 101 24.57 -1.87 -4.72
N VAL A 102 24.37 -2.97 -4.00
CA VAL A 102 25.28 -3.48 -2.97
C VAL A 102 25.65 -4.89 -3.39
N GLU A 103 26.92 -5.08 -3.76
CA GLU A 103 27.41 -6.32 -4.36
C GLU A 103 26.61 -6.71 -5.63
N ARG A 104 25.74 -7.74 -5.56
CA ARG A 104 24.91 -8.23 -6.67
C ARG A 104 23.41 -8.06 -6.40
N SER A 105 23.04 -7.22 -5.43
CA SER A 105 21.65 -6.99 -5.05
C SER A 105 21.31 -5.51 -5.08
N LEU A 106 20.04 -5.21 -5.34
CA LEU A 106 19.50 -3.87 -5.30
C LEU A 106 18.74 -3.68 -3.99
N VAL A 107 19.13 -2.69 -3.20
CA VAL A 107 18.43 -2.29 -1.97
C VAL A 107 17.69 -0.99 -2.25
N LYS A 108 16.38 -0.97 -1.96
CA LYS A 108 15.56 0.24 -1.96
C LYS A 108 15.53 0.82 -0.55
N LEU A 109 15.86 2.11 -0.43
CA LEU A 109 15.68 2.90 0.78
C LEU A 109 14.57 3.92 0.54
N ASP A 110 13.63 4.01 1.47
CA ASP A 110 12.63 5.07 1.53
C ASP A 110 12.88 5.85 2.81
N ILE A 111 13.47 7.05 2.68
CA ILE A 111 13.90 7.84 3.83
C ILE A 111 13.07 9.12 3.88
N VAL A 112 12.28 9.27 4.94
CA VAL A 112 11.57 10.52 5.26
C VAL A 112 12.43 11.33 6.22
N TYR A 113 12.67 12.61 5.88
CA TYR A 113 13.40 13.53 6.73
C TYR A 113 12.44 14.52 7.41
N GLU A 114 12.48 14.56 8.75
CA GLU A 114 11.62 15.40 9.59
C GLU A 114 12.41 16.43 10.39
N ASP A 115 11.81 17.61 10.55
CA ASP A 115 12.36 18.73 11.30
C ASP A 115 11.97 18.63 12.78
N SER A 116 12.94 18.35 13.65
CA SER A 116 12.73 18.22 15.10
C SER A 116 12.21 19.51 15.77
N THR A 117 12.35 20.66 15.10
CA THR A 117 11.88 21.96 15.60
C THR A 117 10.40 22.21 15.30
N LYS A 118 9.79 21.40 14.43
CA LYS A 118 8.39 21.48 13.99
C LYS A 118 7.59 20.29 14.49
N SER A 119 6.28 20.35 14.35
CA SER A 119 5.40 19.19 14.56
C SER A 119 5.40 18.30 13.31
N PHE A 120 5.46 16.99 13.52
CA PHE A 120 5.48 15.98 12.45
C PHE A 120 4.81 14.68 12.93
N GLU A 121 4.42 13.83 11.98
CA GLU A 121 3.71 12.58 12.26
C GLU A 121 4.60 11.37 12.06
N ILE A 122 4.55 10.41 12.99
CA ILE A 122 5.27 9.13 12.89
C ILE A 122 4.30 7.96 13.05
N PRO A 123 4.45 6.87 12.27
CA PRO A 123 3.70 5.64 12.51
C PRO A 123 3.89 5.16 13.95
N ALA A 124 2.80 4.83 14.65
CA ALA A 124 2.86 4.41 16.04
C ALA A 124 3.58 3.07 16.26
N THR A 125 3.93 2.38 15.17
CA THR A 125 4.76 1.17 15.13
C THR A 125 6.24 1.46 14.90
N ALA A 126 6.67 2.70 14.69
CA ALA A 126 8.09 2.97 14.45
C ALA A 126 8.97 2.58 15.65
N GLU A 127 10.14 2.03 15.36
CA GLU A 127 11.15 1.65 16.36
C GLU A 127 12.43 2.45 16.15
N ILE A 128 13.07 2.85 17.26
CA ILE A 128 14.31 3.62 17.26
C ILE A 128 15.48 2.70 16.89
N VAL A 129 16.25 3.08 15.88
CA VAL A 129 17.51 2.41 15.51
C VAL A 129 18.68 3.07 16.23
N SER A 130 18.75 4.40 16.24
CA SER A 130 19.82 5.19 16.86
C SER A 130 19.39 6.64 17.10
N GLY A 131 20.06 7.33 18.02
CA GLY A 131 19.91 8.78 18.20
C GLY A 131 19.21 9.20 19.49
N ASP A 132 18.83 10.48 19.55
CA ASP A 132 18.28 11.11 20.77
C ASP A 132 16.75 11.16 20.75
N ILE A 133 16.12 10.60 21.78
CA ILE A 133 14.66 10.62 21.93
C ILE A 133 14.09 12.04 22.06
N HIS A 134 14.90 13.03 22.49
CA HIS A 134 14.48 14.44 22.57
C HIS A 134 14.05 15.02 21.22
N ASN A 135 14.63 14.54 20.10
CA ASN A 135 14.19 14.96 18.76
C ASN A 135 12.74 14.58 18.45
N LEU A 136 12.13 13.69 19.24
CA LEU A 136 10.77 13.17 19.04
C LEU A 136 9.73 13.87 19.93
N GLU A 137 10.10 14.89 20.71
CA GLU A 137 9.19 15.59 21.61
C GLU A 137 7.99 16.24 20.89
N ARG A 138 8.18 16.63 19.63
CA ARG A 138 7.14 17.25 18.79
C ARG A 138 6.41 16.26 17.88
N ALA A 139 6.73 14.96 17.97
CA ALA A 139 6.12 13.93 17.16
C ALA A 139 4.70 13.59 17.62
N THR A 140 3.76 13.48 16.68
CA THR A 140 2.45 12.85 16.90
C THR A 140 2.43 11.45 16.30
N PHE A 141 1.95 10.48 17.08
CA PHE A 141 1.91 9.09 16.65
C PHE A 141 0.56 8.73 16.07
N HIS A 142 0.52 8.30 14.81
CA HIS A 142 -0.70 7.86 14.16
C HIS A 142 -0.74 6.33 14.05
N SER A 143 -1.89 5.73 14.30
CA SER A 143 -2.15 4.34 13.97
C SER A 143 -2.79 4.27 12.58
N ASN A 144 -2.47 3.23 11.81
CA ASN A 144 -3.30 2.83 10.67
C ASN A 144 -4.67 2.38 11.21
N ALA A 145 -5.58 3.32 11.42
CA ALA A 145 -6.97 3.01 11.63
C ALA A 145 -7.47 2.30 10.37
N GLY A 146 -8.19 1.18 10.54
CA GLY A 146 -8.82 0.51 9.40
C GLY A 146 -9.77 1.45 8.66
N LEU A 147 -10.16 1.07 7.44
CA LEU A 147 -11.15 1.84 6.68
C LEU A 147 -12.44 2.03 7.51
N PRO A 148 -12.92 3.27 7.68
CA PRO A 148 -14.22 3.53 8.30
C PRO A 148 -15.32 2.78 7.55
N GLU A 149 -16.30 2.26 8.29
CA GLU A 149 -17.43 1.51 7.71
C GLU A 149 -18.18 2.33 6.64
N SER A 150 -18.39 3.63 6.90
CA SER A 150 -19.02 4.54 5.94
C SER A 150 -18.23 4.71 4.63
N ALA A 151 -16.90 4.68 4.71
CA ALA A 151 -16.05 4.71 3.51
C ALA A 151 -16.18 3.41 2.72
N LEU A 152 -16.27 2.28 3.42
CA LEU A 152 -16.47 0.98 2.80
C LEU A 152 -17.84 0.85 2.13
N GLU A 153 -18.91 1.33 2.78
CA GLU A 153 -20.26 1.40 2.20
C GLU A 153 -20.28 2.24 0.92
N LEU A 154 -19.66 3.42 0.95
CA LEU A 154 -19.57 4.28 -0.22
C LEU A 154 -18.83 3.60 -1.38
N SER A 155 -17.72 2.91 -1.09
CA SER A 155 -16.98 2.14 -2.10
C SER A 155 -17.83 1.01 -2.69
N ALA A 156 -18.57 0.25 -1.86
CA ALA A 156 -19.46 -0.80 -2.32
C ALA A 156 -20.61 -0.25 -3.19
N ALA A 157 -21.22 0.88 -2.80
CA ALA A 157 -22.25 1.55 -3.59
C ALA A 157 -21.72 2.02 -4.95
N LYS A 158 -20.50 2.56 -4.98
CA LYS A 158 -19.83 2.96 -6.23
C LYS A 158 -19.56 1.75 -7.14
N LEU A 159 -19.11 0.63 -6.59
CA LEU A 159 -18.88 -0.60 -7.36
C LEU A 159 -20.15 -1.08 -8.06
N ALA A 160 -21.30 -1.06 -7.38
CA ALA A 160 -22.58 -1.40 -7.98
C ALA A 160 -22.87 -0.59 -9.26
N ALA A 161 -22.58 0.72 -9.25
CA ALA A 161 -22.73 1.59 -10.41
C ALA A 161 -21.62 1.39 -11.46
N TRP A 162 -20.38 1.12 -11.04
CA TRP A 162 -19.25 0.92 -11.93
C TRP A 162 -19.35 -0.34 -12.79
N LEU A 163 -20.22 -1.30 -12.44
CA LEU A 163 -20.55 -2.44 -13.30
C LEU A 163 -21.00 -1.96 -14.70
N TRP A 164 -21.92 -0.99 -14.76
CA TRP A 164 -22.36 -0.40 -16.03
C TRP A 164 -21.24 0.32 -16.75
N PHE A 165 -20.48 1.15 -16.04
CA PHE A 165 -19.44 1.97 -16.65
C PHE A 165 -18.32 1.11 -17.25
N THR A 166 -17.95 0.03 -16.56
CA THR A 166 -16.98 -0.96 -17.03
C THR A 166 -17.50 -1.69 -18.27
N TYR A 167 -18.74 -2.15 -18.23
CA TYR A 167 -19.41 -2.76 -19.40
C TYR A 167 -19.44 -1.81 -20.60
N ALA A 168 -19.88 -0.56 -20.40
CA ALA A 168 -19.99 0.43 -21.47
C ALA A 168 -18.62 0.78 -22.11
N ARG A 169 -17.52 0.70 -21.36
CA ARG A 169 -16.16 0.78 -21.93
C ARG A 169 -15.85 -0.42 -22.81
N ALA A 170 -16.13 -1.63 -22.33
CA ALA A 170 -15.91 -2.85 -23.09
C ALA A 170 -16.73 -2.87 -24.38
N ALA A 171 -18.02 -2.52 -24.31
CA ALA A 171 -18.93 -2.48 -25.45
C ALA A 171 -18.50 -1.47 -26.54
N ARG A 172 -17.80 -0.39 -26.15
CA ARG A 172 -17.21 0.58 -27.09
C ARG A 172 -15.87 0.18 -27.67
N GLY A 173 -15.36 -1.02 -27.33
CA GLY A 173 -14.04 -1.48 -27.77
C GLY A 173 -12.87 -0.90 -26.98
N GLU A 174 -13.11 -0.20 -25.87
CA GLU A 174 -12.05 0.38 -25.04
C GLU A 174 -11.48 -0.64 -24.05
N PHE A 175 -10.93 -1.74 -24.56
CA PHE A 175 -10.58 -2.91 -23.75
C PHE A 175 -9.55 -2.62 -22.65
N PHE A 176 -8.51 -1.82 -22.93
CA PHE A 176 -7.55 -1.38 -21.90
C PHE A 176 -8.23 -0.55 -20.79
N ALA A 177 -9.15 0.34 -21.17
CA ALA A 177 -9.86 1.20 -20.24
C ALA A 177 -10.84 0.39 -19.37
N ALA A 178 -11.47 -0.64 -19.95
CA ALA A 178 -12.35 -1.56 -19.23
C ALA A 178 -11.57 -2.48 -18.29
N ALA A 179 -10.45 -3.07 -18.74
CA ALA A 179 -9.57 -3.88 -17.89
C ALA A 179 -9.05 -3.08 -16.68
N ARG A 180 -8.60 -1.83 -16.91
CA ARG A 180 -8.23 -0.90 -15.83
C ARG A 180 -9.41 -0.61 -14.88
N SER A 181 -10.63 -0.48 -15.39
CA SER A 181 -11.82 -0.25 -14.56
C SER A 181 -12.15 -1.45 -13.66
N ILE A 182 -11.93 -2.69 -14.13
CA ILE A 182 -12.05 -3.89 -13.31
C ILE A 182 -10.99 -3.88 -12.20
N ASP A 183 -9.74 -3.58 -12.55
CA ASP A 183 -8.64 -3.53 -11.59
C ASP A 183 -8.87 -2.48 -10.50
N PHE A 184 -9.27 -1.28 -10.89
CA PHE A 184 -9.64 -0.21 -9.98
C PHE A 184 -10.80 -0.61 -9.05
N SER A 185 -11.80 -1.32 -9.60
CA SER A 185 -12.95 -1.83 -8.84
C SER A 185 -12.55 -2.88 -7.81
N ARG A 186 -11.57 -3.74 -8.14
CA ARG A 186 -10.99 -4.67 -7.17
C ARG A 186 -10.34 -3.93 -6.02
N GLU A 187 -9.39 -3.05 -6.33
CA GLU A 187 -8.57 -2.35 -5.35
C GLU A 187 -9.39 -1.46 -4.40
N ASN A 188 -10.38 -0.75 -4.94
CA ASN A 188 -11.04 0.34 -4.21
C ASN A 188 -12.38 -0.05 -3.57
N ALA A 189 -12.92 -1.23 -3.88
CA ALA A 189 -14.21 -1.65 -3.37
C ALA A 189 -14.28 -3.14 -3.02
N LEU A 190 -14.04 -4.04 -3.99
CA LEU A 190 -14.23 -5.47 -3.74
C LEU A 190 -13.27 -6.00 -2.68
N LEU A 191 -11.98 -5.73 -2.81
CA LEU A 191 -10.97 -6.21 -1.88
C LEU A 191 -11.11 -5.59 -0.48
N PRO A 192 -11.34 -4.27 -0.32
CA PRO A 192 -11.66 -3.69 0.98
C PRO A 192 -12.84 -4.37 1.67
N LEU A 193 -13.91 -4.69 0.94
CA LEU A 193 -15.09 -5.38 1.46
C LEU A 193 -14.76 -6.79 1.97
N MET A 194 -14.01 -7.54 1.17
CA MET A 194 -13.54 -8.89 1.54
C MET A 194 -12.66 -8.86 2.79
N LEU A 195 -11.66 -7.97 2.82
CA LEU A 195 -10.71 -7.85 3.93
C LEU A 195 -11.42 -7.40 5.22
N HIS A 196 -12.38 -6.48 5.10
CA HIS A 196 -13.17 -6.01 6.25
C HIS A 196 -14.00 -7.15 6.84
N ARG A 197 -14.74 -7.90 6.01
CA ARG A 197 -15.51 -9.06 6.46
C ARG A 197 -14.64 -10.10 7.17
N LEU A 198 -13.43 -10.34 6.66
CA LEU A 198 -12.48 -11.30 7.22
C LEU A 198 -11.72 -10.75 8.44
N ARG A 199 -11.94 -9.48 8.82
CA ARG A 199 -11.18 -8.78 9.87
C ARG A 199 -9.66 -8.82 9.63
N LEU A 200 -9.27 -8.73 8.36
CA LEU A 200 -7.88 -8.67 7.94
C LEU A 200 -7.42 -7.21 7.77
N PRO A 201 -6.10 -6.94 7.89
CA PRO A 201 -5.54 -5.62 7.62
C PRO A 201 -5.89 -5.09 6.22
N GLN A 202 -6.05 -3.78 6.07
CA GLN A 202 -6.43 -3.14 4.80
C GLN A 202 -5.21 -2.80 3.94
N ASP A 203 -4.32 -3.77 3.74
CA ASP A 203 -3.03 -3.58 3.03
C ASP A 203 -3.13 -3.88 1.52
N GLY A 204 -4.32 -3.69 0.93
CA GLY A 204 -4.57 -3.98 -0.49
C GLY A 204 -4.13 -5.39 -0.91
N HIS A 205 -3.47 -5.48 -2.05
CA HIS A 205 -3.00 -6.74 -2.65
C HIS A 205 -1.81 -7.40 -1.93
N ARG A 206 -1.28 -6.79 -0.86
CA ARG A 206 -0.06 -7.27 -0.22
C ARG A 206 -0.24 -8.68 0.36
N LYS A 207 0.51 -9.64 -0.17
CA LYS A 207 0.59 -11.04 0.31
C LYS A 207 -0.79 -11.71 0.43
N LEU A 208 -1.76 -11.38 -0.44
CA LEU A 208 -3.10 -11.97 -0.40
C LEU A 208 -3.06 -13.49 -0.47
N GLU A 209 -2.13 -14.05 -1.23
CA GLU A 209 -1.90 -15.48 -1.42
C GLU A 209 -1.67 -16.22 -0.10
N SER A 210 -1.13 -15.52 0.90
CA SER A 210 -0.88 -16.05 2.24
C SER A 210 -1.98 -15.73 3.26
N ARG A 211 -2.83 -14.73 2.96
CA ARG A 211 -3.80 -14.15 3.89
C ARG A 211 -5.23 -14.58 3.61
N LEU A 212 -5.54 -14.92 2.35
CA LEU A 212 -6.87 -15.31 1.93
C LEU A 212 -6.99 -16.84 1.80
N PRO A 213 -8.17 -17.41 2.11
CA PRO A 213 -8.49 -18.79 1.75
C PRO A 213 -8.32 -19.04 0.25
N LYS A 214 -7.84 -20.24 -0.12
CA LYS A 214 -7.62 -20.65 -1.52
C LYS A 214 -8.84 -20.46 -2.42
N SER A 215 -10.05 -20.67 -1.89
CA SER A 215 -11.30 -20.44 -2.62
C SER A 215 -11.50 -18.97 -3.00
N LEU A 216 -11.19 -18.03 -2.10
CA LEU A 216 -11.31 -16.61 -2.39
C LEU A 216 -10.20 -16.13 -3.34
N LEU A 217 -9.01 -16.73 -3.28
CA LEU A 217 -7.96 -16.46 -4.27
C LEU A 217 -8.37 -16.92 -5.67
N HIS A 218 -8.98 -18.10 -5.77
CA HIS A 218 -9.53 -18.59 -7.03
C HIS A 218 -10.63 -17.66 -7.56
N ASP A 219 -11.59 -17.30 -6.71
CA ASP A 219 -12.65 -16.34 -7.04
C ASP A 219 -12.04 -15.02 -7.56
N LEU A 220 -11.07 -14.42 -6.84
CA LEU A 220 -10.40 -13.20 -7.27
C LEU A 220 -9.67 -13.34 -8.61
N ALA A 221 -9.03 -14.49 -8.87
CA ALA A 221 -8.36 -14.75 -10.13
C ALA A 221 -9.33 -14.70 -11.33
N LEU A 222 -10.57 -15.17 -11.16
CA LEU A 222 -11.61 -15.13 -12.20
C LEU A 222 -12.03 -13.71 -12.59
N THR A 223 -11.71 -12.70 -11.78
CA THR A 223 -11.98 -11.31 -12.15
C THR A 223 -10.89 -10.72 -13.05
N HIS A 224 -9.82 -11.45 -13.36
CA HIS A 224 -8.80 -11.01 -14.31
C HIS A 224 -9.18 -11.46 -15.72
N PRO A 225 -9.33 -10.55 -16.69
CA PRO A 225 -9.62 -10.95 -18.07
C PRO A 225 -8.44 -11.77 -18.60
N SER A 226 -8.74 -12.91 -19.23
CA SER A 226 -7.73 -13.79 -19.84
C SER A 226 -7.12 -13.20 -21.11
N ASP A 227 -7.81 -12.26 -21.74
CA ASP A 227 -7.37 -11.54 -22.94
C ASP A 227 -8.08 -10.17 -23.05
N LEU A 228 -7.55 -9.26 -23.87
CA LEU A 228 -8.08 -7.92 -24.09
C LEU A 228 -9.10 -7.90 -25.23
N ASN A 229 -10.21 -8.61 -25.03
CA ASN A 229 -11.36 -8.61 -25.91
C ASN A 229 -12.67 -8.51 -25.10
N PHE A 230 -13.78 -8.25 -25.78
CA PHE A 230 -15.07 -8.05 -25.13
C PHE A 230 -15.51 -9.24 -24.27
N GLU A 231 -15.42 -10.47 -24.77
CA GLU A 231 -15.90 -11.65 -24.04
C GLU A 231 -15.08 -11.92 -22.78
N SER A 232 -13.75 -11.85 -22.86
CA SER A 232 -12.87 -12.06 -21.70
C SER A 232 -13.06 -10.98 -20.62
N ILE A 233 -13.28 -9.72 -21.02
CA ILE A 233 -13.59 -8.63 -20.09
C ILE A 233 -14.98 -8.79 -19.49
N PHE A 234 -15.96 -9.20 -20.30
CA PHE A 234 -17.31 -9.43 -19.83
C PHE A 234 -17.36 -10.59 -18.82
N ASP A 235 -16.66 -11.69 -19.07
CA ASP A 235 -16.56 -12.82 -18.16
C ASP A 235 -15.91 -12.42 -16.83
N ALA A 236 -14.84 -11.64 -16.88
CA ALA A 236 -14.21 -11.06 -15.69
C ALA A 236 -15.16 -10.14 -14.91
N LEU A 237 -15.98 -9.35 -15.61
CA LEU A 237 -16.99 -8.48 -15.00
C LEU A 237 -18.13 -9.29 -14.37
N VAL A 238 -18.57 -10.38 -15.00
CA VAL A 238 -19.55 -11.34 -14.45
C VAL A 238 -19.02 -11.97 -13.16
N ALA A 239 -17.76 -12.42 -13.16
CA ALA A 239 -17.11 -12.95 -11.98
C ALA A 239 -17.03 -11.89 -10.87
N MET A 240 -16.61 -10.66 -11.20
CA MET A 240 -16.51 -9.56 -10.25
C MET A 240 -17.85 -9.24 -9.60
N ARG A 241 -18.94 -9.14 -10.38
CA ARG A 241 -20.28 -8.98 -9.82
C ARG A 241 -20.65 -10.14 -8.90
N SER A 242 -20.44 -11.37 -9.34
CA SER A 242 -20.85 -12.55 -8.57
C SER A 242 -20.19 -12.59 -7.19
N ILE A 243 -18.90 -12.28 -7.14
CA ILE A 243 -18.13 -12.20 -5.88
C ILE A 243 -18.59 -11.00 -5.06
N PHE A 244 -18.78 -9.83 -5.68
CA PHE A 244 -19.28 -8.65 -5.00
C PHE A 244 -20.62 -8.91 -4.29
N MET A 245 -21.58 -9.52 -4.98
CA MET A 245 -22.89 -9.84 -4.40
C MET A 245 -22.76 -10.84 -3.23
N LYS A 246 -21.90 -11.86 -3.37
CA LYS A 246 -21.60 -12.83 -2.31
C LYS A 246 -21.00 -12.13 -1.08
N GLU A 247 -19.96 -11.33 -1.26
CA GLU A 247 -19.28 -10.62 -0.18
C GLU A 247 -20.20 -9.60 0.50
N LEU A 248 -21.03 -8.89 -0.28
CA LEU A 248 -22.03 -7.97 0.23
C LEU A 248 -23.09 -8.69 1.08
N SER A 249 -23.57 -9.86 0.64
CA SER A 249 -24.55 -10.66 1.39
C SER A 249 -24.02 -11.12 2.76
N LEU A 250 -22.72 -11.45 2.82
CA LEU A 250 -22.02 -11.89 4.04
C LEU A 250 -21.57 -10.71 4.93
N SER A 251 -21.64 -9.48 4.42
CA SER A 251 -21.24 -8.29 5.16
C SER A 251 -22.26 -7.88 6.22
N SER A 252 -21.78 -7.13 7.21
CA SER A 252 -22.59 -6.46 8.22
C SER A 252 -22.90 -5.00 7.86
N LEU A 253 -22.67 -4.59 6.61
CA LEU A 253 -22.88 -3.20 6.20
C LEU A 253 -24.36 -2.80 6.32
N PRO A 254 -24.68 -1.64 6.93
CA PRO A 254 -26.03 -1.12 7.06
C PRO A 254 -26.80 -1.04 5.73
N LEU A 255 -26.18 -0.49 4.69
CA LEU A 255 -26.82 -0.25 3.39
C LEU A 255 -26.73 -1.41 2.40
N LYS A 256 -26.42 -2.64 2.87
CA LYS A 256 -26.15 -3.77 1.97
C LYS A 256 -27.34 -4.14 1.07
N ASN A 257 -28.57 -3.91 1.52
CA ASN A 257 -29.77 -4.26 0.75
C ASN A 257 -29.98 -3.28 -0.41
N GLU A 258 -29.84 -1.97 -0.15
CA GLU A 258 -29.95 -0.92 -1.15
C GLU A 258 -28.85 -1.02 -2.20
N ILE A 259 -27.62 -1.35 -1.76
CA ILE A 259 -26.48 -1.58 -2.66
C ILE A 259 -26.74 -2.81 -3.54
N SER A 260 -27.25 -3.90 -2.95
CA SER A 260 -27.60 -5.14 -3.66
C SER A 260 -28.70 -4.90 -4.72
N GLU A 261 -29.74 -4.14 -4.35
CA GLU A 261 -30.82 -3.77 -5.27
C GLU A 261 -30.28 -2.93 -6.45
N THR A 262 -29.41 -1.97 -6.16
CA THR A 262 -28.75 -1.14 -7.19
C THR A 262 -27.92 -2.00 -8.14
N ALA A 263 -27.10 -2.90 -7.59
CA ALA A 263 -26.25 -3.79 -8.38
C ALA A 263 -27.07 -4.73 -9.29
N ASN A 264 -28.22 -5.20 -8.82
CA ASN A 264 -29.13 -6.02 -9.63
C ASN A 264 -29.76 -5.20 -10.76
N LYS A 265 -30.33 -4.03 -10.46
CA LYS A 265 -30.91 -3.14 -11.48
C LYS A 265 -29.89 -2.76 -12.56
N VAL A 266 -28.67 -2.41 -12.15
CA VAL A 266 -27.58 -2.10 -13.09
C VAL A 266 -27.24 -3.31 -13.96
N TRP A 267 -27.20 -4.51 -13.38
CA TRP A 267 -26.85 -5.72 -14.12
C TRP A 267 -27.91 -6.13 -15.12
N ASP A 268 -29.19 -5.97 -14.78
CA ASP A 268 -30.29 -6.25 -15.71
C ASP A 268 -30.16 -5.38 -16.97
N LEU A 269 -29.82 -4.09 -16.81
CA LEU A 269 -29.54 -3.18 -17.93
C LEU A 269 -28.31 -3.61 -18.75
N VAL A 270 -27.26 -4.12 -18.11
CA VAL A 270 -26.08 -4.68 -18.81
C VAL A 270 -26.49 -5.87 -19.69
N LEU A 271 -27.33 -6.78 -19.18
CA LEU A 271 -27.78 -7.95 -19.92
C LEU A 271 -28.70 -7.56 -21.09
N GLU A 272 -29.62 -6.62 -20.88
CA GLU A 272 -30.49 -6.09 -21.94
C GLU A 272 -29.69 -5.45 -23.08
N ASP A 273 -28.64 -4.69 -22.77
CA ASP A 273 -27.77 -4.09 -23.78
C ASP A 273 -26.90 -5.12 -24.52
N LYS A 274 -26.35 -6.11 -23.82
CA LYS A 274 -25.58 -7.20 -24.45
C LYS A 274 -26.43 -8.01 -25.42
N LEU A 275 -27.70 -8.23 -25.12
CA LEU A 275 -28.63 -8.92 -26.01
C LEU A 275 -28.91 -8.10 -27.28
N ARG A 276 -29.11 -6.78 -27.15
CA ARG A 276 -29.38 -5.88 -28.28
C ARG A 276 -28.18 -5.69 -29.22
N SER A 277 -26.95 -5.76 -28.70
CA SER A 277 -25.73 -5.60 -29.51
C SER A 277 -25.34 -6.86 -30.30
N ARG A 278 -25.98 -8.01 -30.04
CA ARG A 278 -25.76 -9.29 -30.75
C ARG A 278 -26.83 -9.62 -31.79
N SER A 279 -27.88 -8.80 -31.91
CA SER A 279 -28.91 -8.87 -32.96
C SER A 279 -28.57 -7.96 -34.12
#